data_AF-A0A1F8S3U8-F1
#
_entry.id   AF-A0A1F8S3U8-F1
#
_cell.length_a   1.000
_cell.length_b   1.000
_cell.length_c   1.000
_cell.angle_alpha   90.00
_cell.angle_beta   90.00
_cell.angle_gamma   90.00
#
_symmetry.space_group_name_H-M   'P 1'
#
loop_
_entity.id
_entity.type
_entity.pdbx_description
1 polymer ?
#
loop_
_entity_poly.entity_id
_entity_poly.type
_entity_poly.pdbx_seq_one_letter_code
_entity_poly.pdbx_strand_id
1 'polypeptide(L)'
;MTGAGSGKELWDDERLAAAYRAAFDVTAPSGLEDRVAKALASDARPGHPGPRWLRWSGASAVAAAAVVVIAAVVLTSNGIPTGSPAASHAAESATAGAPETPTGGSPSTIFGADVLTVPQAIEVRDQLDDSFGEHDIVVAGWYQQPPPIHCQGFATGTGSSGGDCTVEYQWLIANPEWLFGTPPQPLTLADPTGPAIRAVFEDIDMSWALASAAEDPRQGPTPVVFVGHFGVVRGASCTESRIERCRERFVVDQVSWVDGAAYDAVFPADVDGIPVRSVEKVLEDRDAGELHGIAVAIGGWYAADPVTISCPIVPKAWNLFDRTCATSRLVADIPQLANRDRAIVGTGLRPVFAPLWTTRVPAEEPQGPVVLVGHFQDPLALSCRVDDQRACAGTFVIDRVAWIDGEPLGPRVPPPGFVLPQPAVTQQLFDVARLVREELAADGTVQSMTVLEAQDLASLDPTAIIDLDARAVIWYVRAVEAGTNRIGSFIVDDATGELIWSAFPMPAIVVP
;
A
#
# COMPACT_ATOMS: atom_id res chain seq x y z
N MET A 1 50.53 -9.46 -1.22
CA MET A 1 49.39 -8.73 -1.80
C MET A 1 48.30 -8.72 -0.74
N THR A 2 47.75 -7.55 -0.41
CA THR A 2 46.76 -7.38 0.67
C THR A 2 45.45 -6.89 0.07
N GLY A 3 44.44 -7.74 0.04
CA GLY A 3 43.07 -7.34 -0.32
C GLY A 3 42.38 -6.72 0.89
N ALA A 4 41.89 -5.48 0.75
CA ALA A 4 41.07 -4.84 1.77
C ALA A 4 39.60 -5.24 1.55
N GLY A 5 39.00 -5.92 2.52
CA GLY A 5 37.55 -6.14 2.55
C GLY A 5 36.85 -4.91 3.10
N SER A 6 35.98 -4.27 2.32
CA SER A 6 35.15 -3.16 2.77
C SER A 6 33.96 -3.68 3.58
N GLY A 7 34.18 -3.97 4.86
CA GLY A 7 33.08 -4.18 5.79
C GLY A 7 32.21 -2.93 5.86
N LYS A 8 30.89 -3.07 5.67
CA LYS A 8 29.94 -1.99 5.97
C LYS A 8 29.90 -1.81 7.48
N GLU A 9 30.65 -0.83 7.95
CA GLU A 9 30.70 -0.45 9.37
C GLU A 9 29.31 0.06 9.79
N LEU A 10 28.59 -0.74 10.57
CA LEU A 10 27.29 -0.36 11.14
C LEU A 10 27.44 0.91 11.99
N TRP A 11 26.44 1.77 11.98
CA TRP A 11 26.41 2.93 12.86
C TRP A 11 26.06 2.47 14.28
N ASP A 12 27.02 2.57 15.19
CA ASP A 12 26.77 2.44 16.62
C ASP A 12 26.06 3.69 17.20
N ASP A 13 25.46 3.52 18.37
CA ASP A 13 24.73 4.58 19.08
C ASP A 13 25.65 5.75 19.48
N GLU A 14 26.96 5.54 19.65
CA GLU A 14 27.88 6.64 19.97
C GLU A 14 28.10 7.56 18.77
N ARG A 15 28.25 7.01 17.55
CA ARG A 15 28.31 7.77 16.29
C ARG A 15 26.99 8.47 16.00
N LEU A 16 25.85 7.80 16.21
CA LEU A 16 24.54 8.41 16.03
C LEU A 16 24.34 9.57 17.03
N ALA A 17 24.62 9.36 18.31
CA ALA A 17 24.56 10.40 19.34
C ALA A 17 25.59 11.53 19.12
N ALA A 18 26.73 11.25 18.50
CA ALA A 18 27.72 12.26 18.11
C ALA A 18 27.24 13.10 16.92
N ALA A 19 26.61 12.49 15.92
CA ALA A 19 26.00 13.19 14.80
C ALA A 19 24.85 14.10 15.26
N TYR A 20 23.99 13.62 16.17
CA TYR A 20 22.95 14.46 16.80
C TYR A 20 23.54 15.65 17.56
N ARG A 21 24.58 15.45 18.39
CA ARG A 21 25.26 16.57 19.07
C ARG A 21 25.84 17.58 18.08
N ALA A 22 26.54 17.12 17.03
CA ALA A 22 27.10 17.99 16.00
C ALA A 22 26.04 18.78 15.20
N ALA A 23 24.83 18.24 15.03
CA ALA A 23 23.72 18.93 14.38
C ALA A 23 23.08 20.03 15.25
N PHE A 24 23.11 19.88 16.58
CA PHE A 24 22.46 20.81 17.53
C PHE A 24 23.42 21.79 18.23
N ASP A 25 24.74 21.57 18.19
CA ASP A 25 25.75 22.55 18.65
C ASP A 25 25.94 23.76 17.70
N VAL A 26 25.16 23.84 16.61
CA VAL A 26 25.21 24.97 15.67
C VAL A 26 24.67 26.24 16.35
N THR A 27 25.56 27.20 16.61
CA THR A 27 25.19 28.49 17.21
C THR A 27 24.14 29.19 16.36
N ALA A 28 22.99 29.53 16.95
CA ALA A 28 21.87 30.14 16.24
C ALA A 28 22.29 31.41 15.49
N PRO A 29 21.93 31.58 14.19
CA PRO A 29 22.35 32.74 13.41
C PRO A 29 21.95 34.07 14.06
N SER A 30 22.88 35.02 14.16
CA SER A 30 22.64 36.32 14.77
C SER A 30 21.40 37.02 14.20
N GLY A 31 20.56 37.57 15.07
CA GLY A 31 19.27 38.15 14.70
C GLY A 31 18.20 37.13 14.26
N LEU A 32 18.34 35.83 14.56
CA LEU A 32 17.22 34.87 14.43
C LEU A 32 16.07 35.27 15.35
N GLU A 33 16.37 35.61 16.60
CA GLU A 33 15.40 36.06 17.60
C GLU A 33 14.65 37.33 17.15
N ASP A 34 15.37 38.34 16.64
CA ASP A 34 14.78 39.54 16.02
C ASP A 34 13.85 39.22 14.84
N ARG A 35 14.22 38.23 14.00
CA ARG A 35 13.40 37.80 12.85
C ARG A 35 12.13 37.11 13.29
N VAL A 36 12.19 36.24 14.31
CA VAL A 36 11.02 35.58 14.90
C VAL A 36 10.11 36.62 15.57
N ALA A 37 10.67 37.51 16.39
CA ALA A 37 9.92 38.60 17.03
C ALA A 37 9.25 39.53 16.00
N LYS A 38 9.95 39.87 14.90
CA LYS A 38 9.41 40.71 13.82
C LYS A 38 8.33 39.99 13.01
N ALA A 39 8.44 38.68 12.77
CA ALA A 39 7.40 37.89 12.11
C ALA A 39 6.12 37.88 12.95
N LEU A 40 6.23 37.50 14.24
CA LEU A 40 5.11 37.50 15.19
C LEU A 40 4.46 38.88 15.35
N ALA A 41 5.25 39.97 15.31
CA ALA A 41 4.73 41.33 15.32
C ALA A 41 4.06 41.76 14.00
N SER A 42 4.39 41.12 12.86
CA SER A 42 3.84 41.48 11.54
C SER A 42 2.48 40.85 11.22
N ASP A 43 2.15 39.72 11.85
CA ASP A 43 0.80 39.12 11.80
C ASP A 43 -0.20 39.89 12.68
N ALA A 44 0.26 40.67 13.65
CA ALA A 44 -0.55 41.50 14.53
C ALA A 44 -1.08 42.78 13.85
N ARG A 45 -1.68 42.66 12.66
CA ARG A 45 -2.24 43.79 11.89
C ARG A 45 -3.49 44.39 12.58
N PRO A 46 -3.48 45.67 12.97
CA PRO A 46 -4.67 46.33 13.53
C PRO A 46 -5.64 46.71 12.40
N GLY A 47 -6.75 45.97 12.24
CA GLY A 47 -7.75 46.35 11.23
C GLY A 47 -8.97 45.45 11.04
N HIS A 48 -8.98 44.21 11.53
CA HIS A 48 -10.12 43.30 11.37
C HIS A 48 -10.68 42.82 12.73
N PRO A 49 -12.01 42.92 12.96
CA PRO A 49 -12.64 42.46 14.19
C PRO A 49 -12.83 40.94 14.16
N GLY A 50 -11.78 40.20 14.53
CA GLY A 50 -11.83 38.74 14.67
C GLY A 50 -12.91 38.25 15.66
N PRO A 51 -13.47 37.05 15.45
CA PRO A 51 -14.58 36.54 16.24
C PRO A 51 -14.19 36.35 17.72
N ARG A 52 -15.10 36.76 18.62
CA ARG A 52 -14.85 36.99 20.07
C ARG A 52 -14.43 35.78 20.93
N TRP A 53 -14.27 34.58 20.36
CA TRP A 53 -14.09 33.34 21.11
C TRP A 53 -12.64 33.03 21.53
N LEU A 54 -11.62 33.52 20.82
CA LEU A 54 -10.21 33.35 21.20
C LEU A 54 -9.78 34.34 22.32
N ARG A 55 -10.18 34.05 23.56
CA ARG A 55 -9.71 34.76 24.78
C ARG A 55 -9.36 33.87 25.98
N TRP A 56 -9.28 32.55 25.81
CA TRP A 56 -9.12 31.57 26.90
C TRP A 56 -7.94 30.61 26.68
N SER A 57 -6.71 31.13 26.62
CA SER A 57 -5.48 30.29 26.50
C SER A 57 -4.18 30.94 27.03
N GLY A 58 -4.28 31.97 27.88
CA GLY A 58 -3.12 32.67 28.44
C GLY A 58 -2.55 32.06 29.72
N ALA A 59 -1.93 30.87 29.65
CA ALA A 59 -1.35 30.20 30.83
C ALA A 59 -0.13 29.28 30.61
N SER A 60 0.14 28.79 29.39
CA SER A 60 1.02 27.62 29.18
C SER A 60 2.31 27.93 28.41
N ALA A 61 3.15 28.82 28.92
CA ALA A 61 4.38 29.26 28.23
C ALA A 61 5.65 29.38 29.12
N VAL A 62 5.69 28.72 30.29
CA VAL A 62 6.88 28.71 31.19
C VAL A 62 7.04 27.31 31.84
N ALA A 63 7.34 26.28 31.04
CA ALA A 63 7.47 24.90 31.52
C ALA A 63 8.41 24.01 30.66
N ALA A 64 9.42 24.57 30.02
CA ALA A 64 10.32 23.86 29.08
C ALA A 64 11.81 24.13 29.37
N ALA A 65 12.25 23.90 30.61
CA ALA A 65 13.66 23.96 31.02
C ALA A 65 13.92 23.07 32.25
N ALA A 66 15.03 22.30 32.23
CA ALA A 66 15.33 21.15 33.10
C ALA A 66 14.34 19.96 32.93
N VAL A 67 14.74 18.69 32.90
CA VAL A 67 15.76 17.98 33.72
C VAL A 67 16.69 17.08 32.87
N VAL A 68 17.89 16.78 33.38
CA VAL A 68 18.90 15.81 32.85
C VAL A 68 19.59 15.12 34.05
N VAL A 69 20.36 14.03 33.85
CA VAL A 69 21.34 13.41 34.80
C VAL A 69 20.71 12.61 35.98
N ILE A 70 20.80 11.27 36.10
CA ILE A 70 21.29 10.20 35.19
C ILE A 70 20.21 9.07 35.08
N ALA A 71 20.31 7.75 35.33
CA ALA A 71 21.33 6.81 35.85
C ALA A 71 21.10 5.36 35.30
N ALA A 72 22.09 4.45 35.44
CA ALA A 72 22.03 3.06 34.96
C ALA A 72 22.16 2.03 36.10
N VAL A 73 21.63 0.81 35.89
CA VAL A 73 21.87 -0.38 36.75
C VAL A 73 22.17 -1.60 35.88
N VAL A 74 23.38 -2.13 36.00
CA VAL A 74 23.76 -3.46 35.50
C VAL A 74 23.57 -4.46 36.63
N LEU A 75 22.89 -5.58 36.39
CA LEU A 75 22.89 -6.73 37.29
C LEU A 75 22.77 -8.05 36.51
N THR A 76 23.54 -9.05 36.94
CA THR A 76 23.78 -10.32 36.25
C THR A 76 23.11 -11.50 36.96
N SER A 77 22.57 -12.48 36.23
CA SER A 77 22.23 -13.79 36.82
C SER A 77 22.33 -14.98 35.85
N ASN A 78 23.38 -15.76 36.07
CA ASN A 78 23.65 -17.16 35.69
C ASN A 78 22.45 -18.10 35.41
N GLY A 79 22.67 -19.13 34.58
CA GLY A 79 22.09 -20.47 34.84
C GLY A 79 21.82 -21.37 33.62
N ILE A 80 22.70 -22.33 33.32
CA ILE A 80 22.43 -23.45 32.40
C ILE A 80 21.98 -24.68 33.23
N PRO A 81 20.98 -25.43 32.76
CA PRO A 81 21.15 -26.89 32.71
C PRO A 81 20.75 -27.50 31.36
N THR A 82 21.57 -28.43 30.87
CA THR A 82 21.38 -29.16 29.59
C THR A 82 20.39 -30.32 29.72
N GLY A 83 19.51 -30.50 28.73
CA GLY A 83 18.72 -31.73 28.52
C GLY A 83 19.20 -32.53 27.32
N SER A 84 19.20 -33.87 27.41
CA SER A 84 19.61 -34.79 26.33
C SER A 84 18.42 -35.24 25.47
N PRO A 85 18.67 -35.68 24.21
CA PRO A 85 17.60 -35.90 23.22
C PRO A 85 16.76 -37.16 23.46
N ALA A 86 15.51 -37.12 22.99
CA ALA A 86 14.68 -38.30 22.78
C ALA A 86 15.10 -39.05 21.50
N ALA A 87 14.94 -40.38 21.49
CA ALA A 87 15.33 -41.21 20.34
C ALA A 87 14.15 -41.42 19.37
N SER A 88 14.31 -40.98 18.13
CA SER A 88 13.35 -41.24 17.04
C SER A 88 13.45 -42.69 16.56
N HIS A 89 12.31 -43.37 16.43
CA HIS A 89 12.26 -44.67 15.74
C HIS A 89 12.26 -44.45 14.23
N ALA A 90 13.29 -44.95 13.54
CA ALA A 90 13.32 -44.95 12.08
C ALA A 90 12.31 -45.95 11.50
N ALA A 91 11.38 -45.45 10.68
CA ALA A 91 10.55 -46.28 9.81
C ALA A 91 11.21 -46.38 8.42
N GLU A 92 11.22 -47.58 7.84
CA GLU A 92 11.91 -47.87 6.59
C GLU A 92 11.02 -47.53 5.37
N SER A 93 10.95 -46.24 5.03
CA SER A 93 10.19 -45.75 3.88
C SER A 93 10.85 -46.11 2.55
N ALA A 94 10.05 -46.58 1.59
CA ALA A 94 10.52 -46.95 0.25
C ALA A 94 10.97 -45.70 -0.54
N THR A 95 12.13 -45.79 -1.19
CA THR A 95 12.67 -44.71 -2.03
C THR A 95 11.87 -44.58 -3.33
N ALA A 96 10.86 -43.70 -3.32
CA ALA A 96 10.36 -43.10 -4.55
C ALA A 96 11.50 -42.29 -5.21
N GLY A 97 11.53 -42.25 -6.54
CA GLY A 97 12.51 -41.41 -7.25
C GLY A 97 12.25 -39.94 -6.92
N ALA A 98 13.26 -39.26 -6.35
CA ALA A 98 13.16 -37.83 -6.08
C ALA A 98 12.92 -37.06 -7.39
N PRO A 99 12.05 -36.03 -7.41
CA PRO A 99 11.90 -35.17 -8.57
C PRO A 99 13.24 -34.50 -8.91
N GLU A 100 13.52 -34.31 -10.19
CA GLU A 100 14.73 -33.61 -10.63
C GLU A 100 14.70 -32.17 -10.11
N THR A 101 15.79 -31.72 -9.48
CA THR A 101 15.86 -30.36 -8.93
C THR A 101 15.72 -29.32 -10.06
N PRO A 102 14.79 -28.35 -9.95
CA PRO A 102 14.56 -27.32 -10.97
C PRO A 102 15.87 -26.64 -11.37
N THR A 103 16.12 -26.56 -12.68
CA THR A 103 17.39 -26.03 -13.22
C THR A 103 17.52 -24.51 -13.05
N GLY A 104 16.43 -23.81 -12.74
CA GLY A 104 16.44 -22.44 -12.24
C GLY A 104 16.66 -22.43 -10.74
N GLY A 105 17.89 -22.14 -10.30
CA GLY A 105 18.18 -21.93 -8.88
C GLY A 105 17.39 -20.73 -8.34
N SER A 106 16.84 -20.86 -7.13
CA SER A 106 16.11 -19.79 -6.46
C SER A 106 17.01 -18.55 -6.24
N PRO A 107 16.43 -17.33 -6.24
CA PRO A 107 17.20 -16.13 -5.94
C PRO A 107 17.81 -16.23 -4.54
N SER A 108 19.06 -15.75 -4.39
CA SER A 108 19.75 -15.68 -3.11
C SER A 108 19.40 -14.43 -2.29
N THR A 109 18.83 -13.42 -2.94
CA THR A 109 18.39 -12.16 -2.33
C THR A 109 17.09 -11.67 -2.97
N ILE A 110 16.17 -11.16 -2.18
CA ILE A 110 14.88 -10.57 -2.61
C ILE A 110 14.70 -9.25 -1.86
N PHE A 111 14.36 -8.17 -2.58
CA PHE A 111 14.28 -6.79 -2.05
C PHE A 111 15.47 -6.36 -1.17
N GLY A 112 16.66 -6.87 -1.47
CA GLY A 112 17.89 -6.60 -0.73
C GLY A 112 18.08 -7.38 0.58
N ALA A 113 17.11 -8.20 1.00
CA ALA A 113 17.24 -9.16 2.08
C ALA A 113 17.80 -10.50 1.58
N ASP A 114 18.55 -11.21 2.42
CA ASP A 114 19.04 -12.56 2.14
C ASP A 114 17.89 -13.58 2.18
N VAL A 115 17.87 -14.52 1.24
CA VAL A 115 16.85 -15.56 1.16
C VAL A 115 17.24 -16.73 2.05
N LEU A 116 16.52 -16.90 3.16
CA LEU A 116 16.74 -17.95 4.15
C LEU A 116 16.20 -19.30 3.66
N THR A 117 16.83 -20.40 4.05
CA THR A 117 16.20 -21.73 3.93
C THR A 117 15.21 -21.96 5.07
N VAL A 118 14.23 -22.86 4.89
CA VAL A 118 13.25 -23.23 5.95
C VAL A 118 13.90 -23.54 7.33
N PRO A 119 15.03 -24.28 7.44
CA PRO A 119 15.73 -24.45 8.71
C PRO A 119 16.23 -23.13 9.33
N GLN A 120 16.74 -22.19 8.53
CA GLN A 120 17.20 -20.89 9.02
C GLN A 120 16.03 -19.98 9.43
N ALA A 121 14.88 -20.07 8.75
CA ALA A 121 13.65 -19.39 9.19
C ALA A 121 13.15 -19.93 10.54
N ILE A 122 13.28 -21.24 10.79
CA ILE A 122 13.03 -21.86 12.09
C ILE A 122 14.04 -21.36 13.14
N GLU A 123 15.33 -21.29 12.81
CA GLU A 123 16.35 -20.72 13.72
C GLU A 123 16.06 -19.25 14.07
N VAL A 124 15.57 -18.44 13.13
CA VAL A 124 15.14 -17.05 13.41
C VAL A 124 13.90 -17.04 14.31
N ARG A 125 12.86 -17.82 14.00
CA ARG A 125 11.64 -17.94 14.82
C ARG A 125 11.96 -18.31 16.26
N ASP A 126 12.83 -19.29 16.46
CA ASP A 126 13.20 -19.83 17.78
C ASP A 126 14.16 -18.91 18.55
N GLN A 127 14.63 -17.82 17.92
CA GLN A 127 15.39 -16.73 18.53
C GLN A 127 14.54 -15.48 18.83
N LEU A 128 13.30 -15.40 18.37
CA LEU A 128 12.36 -14.33 18.76
C LEU A 128 11.99 -14.52 20.24
N ASP A 129 12.12 -13.46 21.04
CA ASP A 129 11.69 -13.46 22.43
C ASP A 129 10.19 -13.12 22.55
N ASP A 130 9.71 -12.80 23.76
CA ASP A 130 8.31 -12.40 23.95
C ASP A 130 7.96 -11.05 23.29
N SER A 131 8.94 -10.29 22.80
CA SER A 131 8.70 -9.19 21.86
C SER A 131 8.55 -9.74 20.44
N PHE A 132 7.31 -10.03 20.09
CA PHE A 132 6.87 -10.40 18.74
C PHE A 132 7.48 -9.45 17.69
N GLY A 133 8.45 -9.95 16.93
CA GLY A 133 9.18 -9.17 15.94
C GLY A 133 8.36 -9.03 14.65
N GLU A 134 7.92 -7.81 14.35
CA GLU A 134 7.27 -7.39 13.09
C GLU A 134 8.25 -7.42 11.88
N HIS A 135 9.27 -8.30 11.92
CA HIS A 135 10.35 -8.38 10.95
C HIS A 135 9.99 -9.35 9.82
N ASP A 136 9.68 -8.79 8.66
CA ASP A 136 9.62 -9.52 7.39
C ASP A 136 10.95 -10.25 7.14
N ILE A 137 10.88 -11.55 6.87
CA ILE A 137 11.99 -12.38 6.40
C ILE A 137 11.62 -13.02 5.07
N VAL A 138 12.64 -13.33 4.26
CA VAL A 138 12.44 -14.05 3.00
C VAL A 138 12.83 -15.51 3.18
N VAL A 139 11.94 -16.43 2.82
CA VAL A 139 12.12 -17.88 3.01
C VAL A 139 11.94 -18.64 1.69
N ALA A 140 12.99 -19.31 1.24
CA ALA A 140 12.95 -20.31 0.19
C ALA A 140 12.64 -21.69 0.76
N GLY A 141 11.78 -22.43 0.05
CA GLY A 141 11.44 -23.80 0.36
C GLY A 141 10.53 -24.38 -0.70
N TRP A 142 9.83 -25.46 -0.34
CA TRP A 142 8.84 -26.09 -1.20
C TRP A 142 7.47 -25.92 -0.56
N TYR A 143 6.52 -25.31 -1.26
CA TYR A 143 5.15 -25.18 -0.78
C TYR A 143 4.35 -26.42 -1.15
N GLN A 144 3.96 -27.18 -0.13
CA GLN A 144 2.98 -28.25 -0.30
C GLN A 144 1.58 -27.62 -0.35
N GLN A 145 1.06 -27.49 -1.57
CA GLN A 145 -0.32 -27.06 -1.84
C GLN A 145 -1.30 -28.03 -1.17
N PRO A 146 -2.30 -27.55 -0.40
CA PRO A 146 -3.31 -28.44 0.18
C PRO A 146 -4.21 -29.00 -0.94
N PRO A 147 -4.66 -30.27 -0.86
CA PRO A 147 -5.63 -30.80 -1.80
C PRO A 147 -6.96 -30.04 -1.69
N PRO A 148 -7.84 -30.08 -2.70
CA PRO A 148 -9.16 -29.46 -2.65
C PRO A 148 -10.09 -30.17 -1.64
N ILE A 149 -9.92 -29.88 -0.35
CA ILE A 149 -10.75 -30.40 0.74
C ILE A 149 -12.09 -29.66 0.71
N HIS A 150 -13.10 -30.28 0.09
CA HIS A 150 -14.48 -29.81 0.16
C HIS A 150 -14.99 -29.85 1.61
N CYS A 151 -14.94 -28.70 2.28
CA CYS A 151 -15.37 -28.50 3.67
C CYS A 151 -16.90 -28.56 3.80
N GLN A 152 -17.49 -29.75 3.66
CA GLN A 152 -18.93 -29.99 3.79
C GLN A 152 -19.42 -29.70 5.23
N GLY A 153 -20.11 -28.58 5.42
CA GLY A 153 -20.95 -28.35 6.60
C GLY A 153 -20.73 -27.04 7.36
N PHE A 154 -19.67 -26.29 7.08
CA PHE A 154 -19.50 -24.94 7.65
C PHE A 154 -20.45 -23.97 6.96
N ALA A 155 -21.64 -23.78 7.56
CA ALA A 155 -22.59 -22.77 7.14
C ALA A 155 -21.96 -21.36 7.18
N THR A 156 -22.40 -20.47 6.29
CA THR A 156 -21.79 -19.16 5.99
C THR A 156 -21.99 -18.13 7.11
N GLY A 157 -21.41 -18.39 8.28
CA GLY A 157 -21.34 -17.47 9.40
C GLY A 157 -20.33 -16.37 9.13
N THR A 158 -20.80 -15.25 8.57
CA THR A 158 -19.99 -14.07 8.28
C THR A 158 -19.31 -13.53 9.54
N GLY A 159 -17.97 -13.38 9.51
CA GLY A 159 -17.25 -12.56 10.48
C GLY A 159 -16.70 -13.27 11.72
N SER A 160 -16.28 -14.54 11.64
CA SER A 160 -15.37 -15.11 12.65
C SER A 160 -14.22 -15.88 12.01
N SER A 161 -12.99 -15.64 12.49
CA SER A 161 -11.76 -16.36 12.17
C SER A 161 -11.74 -17.76 12.82
N GLY A 162 -12.72 -18.59 12.46
CA GLY A 162 -12.98 -19.90 13.09
C GLY A 162 -13.27 -20.98 12.05
N GLY A 163 -12.21 -21.66 11.60
CA GLY A 163 -12.30 -22.72 10.59
C GLY A 163 -10.93 -23.17 10.08
N ASP A 164 -10.06 -23.67 10.97
CA ASP A 164 -8.65 -24.04 10.71
C ASP A 164 -8.43 -25.13 9.61
N CYS A 165 -9.47 -25.60 8.94
CA CYS A 165 -9.47 -26.75 8.02
C CYS A 165 -8.60 -26.61 6.75
N THR A 166 -8.11 -25.42 6.42
CA THR A 166 -7.11 -25.20 5.35
C THR A 166 -5.72 -24.98 5.93
N VAL A 167 -5.62 -24.12 6.96
CA VAL A 167 -4.36 -23.66 7.58
C VAL A 167 -3.57 -24.80 8.24
N GLU A 168 -4.24 -25.87 8.69
CA GLU A 168 -3.56 -27.04 9.27
C GLU A 168 -2.77 -27.89 8.25
N TYR A 169 -2.93 -27.65 6.94
CA TYR A 169 -2.32 -28.45 5.87
C TYR A 169 -1.42 -27.67 4.91
N GLN A 170 -1.23 -26.37 5.15
CA GLN A 170 -0.34 -25.51 4.37
C GLN A 170 1.06 -25.50 4.98
N TRP A 171 2.03 -26.05 4.25
CA TRP A 171 3.41 -26.22 4.71
C TRP A 171 4.41 -25.68 3.70
N LEU A 172 5.40 -24.94 4.20
CA LEU A 172 6.66 -24.68 3.50
C LEU A 172 7.72 -25.63 4.08
N ILE A 173 8.14 -26.61 3.29
CA ILE A 173 9.02 -27.72 3.69
C ILE A 173 10.43 -27.56 3.09
N ALA A 174 11.46 -27.99 3.83
CA ALA A 174 12.87 -27.81 3.42
C ALA A 174 13.28 -28.66 2.19
N ASN A 175 12.65 -29.83 2.01
CA ASN A 175 12.90 -30.78 0.91
C ASN A 175 11.55 -31.17 0.28
N PRO A 176 11.51 -31.50 -1.03
CA PRO A 176 10.25 -31.90 -1.67
C PRO A 176 9.82 -33.30 -1.22
N GLU A 177 8.85 -33.36 -0.31
CA GLU A 177 8.19 -34.60 0.13
C GLU A 177 6.66 -34.50 -0.01
N TRP A 178 6.03 -35.64 -0.32
CA TRP A 178 4.58 -35.72 -0.51
C TRP A 178 3.85 -35.93 0.81
N LEU A 179 3.13 -34.91 1.27
CA LEU A 179 2.37 -34.99 2.54
C LEU A 179 0.99 -35.64 2.40
N PHE A 180 0.58 -35.99 1.17
CA PHE A 180 -0.74 -36.55 0.86
C PHE A 180 -0.64 -37.93 0.20
N GLY A 181 -1.41 -38.88 0.71
CA GLY A 181 -1.51 -40.23 0.13
C GLY A 181 -2.09 -40.21 -1.29
N THR A 182 -1.43 -40.90 -2.22
CA THR A 182 -1.84 -40.93 -3.63
C THR A 182 -3.17 -41.67 -3.84
N PRO A 183 -4.11 -41.12 -4.65
CA PRO A 183 -5.30 -41.85 -5.07
C PRO A 183 -4.93 -43.19 -5.76
N PRO A 184 -5.68 -44.28 -5.53
CA PRO A 184 -7.05 -44.34 -4.99
C PRO A 184 -7.13 -44.60 -3.46
N GLN A 185 -6.05 -44.42 -2.71
CA GLN A 185 -6.11 -44.56 -1.25
C GLN A 185 -6.96 -43.42 -0.64
N PRO A 186 -7.61 -43.62 0.53
CA PRO A 186 -8.21 -42.51 1.26
C PRO A 186 -7.13 -41.46 1.58
N LEU A 187 -7.49 -40.17 1.58
CA LEU A 187 -6.56 -39.08 1.83
C LEU A 187 -5.93 -39.20 3.21
N THR A 188 -4.73 -39.79 3.27
CA THR A 188 -3.87 -39.81 4.45
C THR A 188 -3.02 -38.55 4.46
N LEU A 189 -3.11 -37.82 5.56
CA LEU A 189 -2.31 -36.65 5.88
C LEU A 189 -1.07 -37.12 6.63
N ALA A 190 0.12 -36.75 6.15
CA ALA A 190 1.38 -36.94 6.84
C ALA A 190 1.91 -35.57 7.32
N ASP A 191 2.46 -35.53 8.53
CA ASP A 191 3.34 -34.42 8.92
C ASP A 191 4.67 -34.50 8.13
N PRO A 192 5.32 -33.36 7.84
CA PRO A 192 6.65 -33.34 7.23
C PRO A 192 7.68 -34.19 8.00
N THR A 193 8.51 -34.93 7.29
CA THR A 193 9.63 -35.69 7.89
C THR A 193 10.86 -34.83 8.10
N GLY A 194 10.97 -33.70 7.38
CA GLY A 194 12.04 -32.71 7.52
C GLY A 194 11.62 -31.40 8.23
N PRO A 195 12.54 -30.43 8.32
CA PRO A 195 12.21 -29.09 8.82
C PRO A 195 11.14 -28.42 7.95
N ALA A 196 10.12 -27.87 8.61
CA ALA A 196 8.94 -27.30 7.97
C ALA A 196 8.34 -26.17 8.81
N ILE A 197 7.71 -25.19 8.14
CA ILE A 197 6.94 -24.13 8.79
C ILE A 197 5.51 -24.10 8.22
N ARG A 198 4.54 -23.76 9.09
CA ARG A 198 3.13 -23.63 8.70
C ARG A 198 2.95 -22.27 8.03
N ALA A 199 2.84 -22.27 6.71
CA ALA A 199 2.63 -21.07 5.91
C ALA A 199 1.14 -20.70 5.93
N VAL A 200 0.84 -19.45 6.24
CA VAL A 200 -0.53 -18.92 6.33
C VAL A 200 -0.63 -17.72 5.42
N PHE A 201 -1.66 -17.67 4.59
CA PHE A 201 -1.86 -16.61 3.61
C PHE A 201 -3.09 -15.81 4.05
N GLU A 202 -2.91 -14.55 4.40
CA GLU A 202 -4.00 -13.59 4.58
C GLU A 202 -4.05 -12.73 3.30
N ASP A 203 -5.14 -12.86 2.54
CA ASP A 203 -5.50 -11.99 1.41
C ASP A 203 -4.44 -11.87 0.27
N ILE A 204 -3.82 -13.00 -0.11
CA ILE A 204 -2.83 -13.13 -1.20
C ILE A 204 -3.37 -13.98 -2.37
N ASP A 205 -3.02 -13.60 -3.61
CA ASP A 205 -3.28 -14.44 -4.78
C ASP A 205 -2.55 -15.80 -4.69
N MET A 206 -3.36 -16.86 -4.65
CA MET A 206 -2.94 -18.25 -4.67
C MET A 206 -3.40 -18.97 -5.96
N SER A 207 -3.76 -18.22 -7.00
CA SER A 207 -4.16 -18.74 -8.33
C SER A 207 -3.11 -19.67 -8.92
N TRP A 208 -1.82 -19.34 -8.79
CA TRP A 208 -0.68 -20.16 -9.21
C TRP A 208 -0.69 -21.56 -8.56
N ALA A 209 -1.03 -21.63 -7.27
CA ALA A 209 -1.14 -22.88 -6.54
C ALA A 209 -2.40 -23.66 -6.93
N LEU A 210 -3.53 -22.98 -7.09
CA LEU A 210 -4.79 -23.61 -7.49
C LEU A 210 -4.78 -24.12 -8.93
N ALA A 211 -4.12 -23.42 -9.85
CA ALA A 211 -3.95 -23.84 -11.24
C ALA A 211 -3.10 -25.13 -11.32
N SER A 212 -1.96 -25.14 -10.63
CA SER A 212 -1.09 -26.32 -10.50
C SER A 212 -1.86 -27.57 -10.03
N ALA A 213 -2.53 -27.46 -8.87
CA ALA A 213 -3.31 -28.56 -8.28
C ALA A 213 -4.50 -29.03 -9.16
N ALA A 214 -5.00 -28.17 -10.06
CA ALA A 214 -6.08 -28.48 -10.99
C ALA A 214 -5.60 -29.17 -12.28
N GLU A 215 -4.38 -28.88 -12.74
CA GLU A 215 -3.81 -29.49 -13.95
C GLU A 215 -3.28 -30.91 -13.69
N ASP A 216 -2.56 -31.13 -12.58
CA ASP A 216 -2.27 -32.48 -12.08
C ASP A 216 -2.33 -32.54 -10.53
N PRO A 217 -3.27 -33.29 -9.92
CA PRO A 217 -3.27 -33.56 -8.49
C PRO A 217 -2.10 -34.47 -8.04
N ARG A 218 -1.17 -34.80 -8.95
CA ARG A 218 0.15 -35.41 -8.71
C ARG A 218 1.31 -34.45 -8.99
N GLN A 219 1.06 -33.14 -9.15
CA GLN A 219 2.10 -32.13 -9.12
C GLN A 219 2.64 -32.03 -7.69
N GLY A 220 3.97 -32.15 -7.55
CA GLY A 220 4.63 -32.14 -6.24
C GLY A 220 4.55 -30.79 -5.54
N PRO A 221 5.10 -30.70 -4.31
CA PRO A 221 5.39 -29.43 -3.67
C PRO A 221 6.06 -28.47 -4.68
N THR A 222 5.57 -27.24 -4.76
CA THR A 222 6.10 -26.23 -5.70
C THR A 222 7.28 -25.53 -5.05
N PRO A 223 8.44 -25.40 -5.71
CA PRO A 223 9.54 -24.63 -5.14
C PRO A 223 9.16 -23.14 -5.20
N VAL A 224 9.32 -22.43 -4.09
CA VAL A 224 8.85 -21.04 -3.91
C VAL A 224 9.86 -20.21 -3.11
N VAL A 225 9.72 -18.89 -3.23
CA VAL A 225 10.26 -17.94 -2.25
C VAL A 225 9.12 -17.05 -1.77
N PHE A 226 8.89 -17.05 -0.46
CA PHE A 226 7.90 -16.22 0.23
C PHE A 226 8.58 -15.11 1.02
N VAL A 227 7.95 -13.94 1.11
CA VAL A 227 8.24 -12.94 2.15
C VAL A 227 7.12 -13.02 3.19
N GLY A 228 7.48 -12.93 4.45
CA GLY A 228 6.50 -12.99 5.54
C GLY A 228 7.15 -12.87 6.91
N HIS A 229 6.33 -12.87 7.95
CA HIS A 229 6.80 -12.74 9.33
C HIS A 229 6.24 -13.83 10.26
N PHE A 230 6.89 -14.01 11.40
CA PHE A 230 6.40 -14.87 12.48
C PHE A 230 5.68 -14.03 13.53
N GLY A 231 4.59 -14.57 14.08
CA GLY A 231 3.97 -13.99 15.28
C GLY A 231 3.33 -12.61 15.05
N VAL A 232 2.42 -12.52 14.07
CA VAL A 232 1.49 -11.39 13.87
C VAL A 232 1.07 -10.70 15.16
N VAL A 233 0.94 -9.37 15.14
CA VAL A 233 0.36 -8.57 16.25
C VAL A 233 -1.08 -9.02 16.58
N ARG A 234 -1.80 -9.65 15.63
CA ARG A 234 -3.07 -10.37 15.87
C ARG A 234 -2.96 -11.41 17.00
N GLY A 235 -1.75 -11.91 17.28
CA GLY A 235 -1.40 -12.79 18.41
C GLY A 235 -1.78 -12.23 19.78
N ALA A 236 -1.86 -10.91 19.95
CA ALA A 236 -2.40 -10.27 21.16
C ALA A 236 -3.91 -10.50 21.36
N SER A 237 -4.62 -10.99 20.33
CA SER A 237 -6.01 -11.47 20.40
C SER A 237 -6.13 -13.01 20.38
N CYS A 238 -5.03 -13.74 20.19
CA CYS A 238 -5.01 -15.18 20.46
C CYS A 238 -5.16 -15.41 21.96
N THR A 239 -6.05 -16.33 22.36
CA THR A 239 -6.14 -16.79 23.76
C THR A 239 -4.83 -17.41 24.19
N GLU A 240 -4.50 -17.39 25.48
CA GLU A 240 -3.27 -17.98 26.04
C GLU A 240 -2.98 -19.40 25.51
N SER A 241 -4.01 -20.26 25.47
CA SER A 241 -3.99 -21.62 24.89
C SER A 241 -3.84 -21.73 23.35
N ARG A 242 -3.61 -20.60 22.67
CA ARG A 242 -3.40 -20.45 21.22
C ARG A 242 -2.12 -19.67 20.89
N ILE A 243 -1.51 -18.93 21.82
CA ILE A 243 -0.35 -18.06 21.53
C ILE A 243 0.79 -18.83 20.86
N GLU A 244 1.12 -20.02 21.35
CA GLU A 244 2.15 -20.91 20.75
C GLU A 244 1.84 -21.20 19.26
N ARG A 245 0.61 -21.65 18.95
CA ARG A 245 0.17 -21.89 17.56
C ARG A 245 0.06 -20.62 16.72
N CYS A 246 -0.03 -19.44 17.34
CA CYS A 246 0.05 -18.14 16.65
C CYS A 246 1.50 -17.68 16.41
N ARG A 247 2.48 -18.17 17.21
CA ARG A 247 3.93 -17.94 17.01
C ARG A 247 4.56 -18.90 16.02
N GLU A 248 4.10 -20.16 15.97
CA GLU A 248 4.58 -21.19 15.04
C GLU A 248 4.18 -20.96 13.57
N ARG A 249 3.16 -20.12 13.33
CA ARG A 249 2.66 -19.76 12.00
C ARG A 249 3.56 -18.69 11.37
N PHE A 250 4.05 -19.00 10.17
CA PHE A 250 4.66 -18.03 9.27
C PHE A 250 3.53 -17.40 8.46
N VAL A 251 3.21 -16.15 8.72
CA VAL A 251 2.26 -15.41 7.89
C VAL A 251 3.04 -14.94 6.67
N VAL A 252 2.63 -15.44 5.51
CA VAL A 252 3.12 -15.00 4.22
C VAL A 252 2.40 -13.70 3.90
N ASP A 253 3.18 -12.65 3.64
CA ASP A 253 2.70 -11.35 3.17
C ASP A 253 2.97 -11.18 1.65
N GLN A 254 3.84 -12.02 1.07
CA GLN A 254 4.12 -12.05 -0.36
C GLN A 254 4.58 -13.42 -0.87
N VAL A 255 4.16 -13.78 -2.10
CA VAL A 255 4.89 -14.71 -2.97
C VAL A 255 5.81 -13.91 -3.90
N SER A 256 7.12 -14.22 -3.92
CA SER A 256 8.11 -13.48 -4.75
C SER A 256 8.72 -14.31 -5.86
N TRP A 257 8.60 -15.64 -5.80
CA TRP A 257 9.15 -16.55 -6.80
C TRP A 257 8.40 -17.88 -6.74
N VAL A 258 8.09 -18.46 -7.91
CA VAL A 258 7.40 -19.74 -8.07
C VAL A 258 8.04 -20.48 -9.25
N ASP A 259 8.43 -21.74 -9.04
CA ASP A 259 8.86 -22.70 -10.07
C ASP A 259 9.78 -22.15 -11.18
N GLY A 260 10.87 -21.50 -10.76
CA GLY A 260 11.89 -20.95 -11.67
C GLY A 260 11.71 -19.47 -12.03
N ALA A 261 10.52 -18.90 -11.85
CA ALA A 261 10.17 -17.53 -12.24
C ALA A 261 9.99 -16.60 -11.02
N ALA A 262 10.34 -15.33 -11.19
CA ALA A 262 9.89 -14.29 -10.26
C ALA A 262 8.36 -14.20 -10.32
N TYR A 263 7.72 -14.05 -9.16
CA TYR A 263 6.27 -13.84 -9.06
C TYR A 263 6.00 -12.34 -9.06
N ASP A 264 6.27 -11.73 -10.21
CA ASP A 264 5.95 -10.33 -10.47
C ASP A 264 4.43 -10.19 -10.65
N ALA A 265 3.83 -9.18 -10.04
CA ALA A 265 2.41 -8.89 -10.26
C ALA A 265 2.16 -8.58 -11.73
N VAL A 266 1.38 -9.43 -12.42
CA VAL A 266 1.12 -9.30 -13.86
C VAL A 266 0.06 -8.23 -14.10
N PHE A 267 0.48 -6.97 -14.00
CA PHE A 267 -0.34 -5.83 -14.41
C PHE A 267 -0.68 -5.93 -15.90
N PRO A 268 -1.90 -5.53 -16.31
CA PRO A 268 -2.24 -5.43 -17.73
C PRO A 268 -1.33 -4.42 -18.44
N ALA A 269 -1.00 -4.66 -19.71
CA ALA A 269 -0.08 -3.80 -20.47
C ALA A 269 -0.66 -2.39 -20.77
N ASP A 270 -1.98 -2.30 -20.88
CA ASP A 270 -2.74 -1.05 -20.97
C ASP A 270 -4.08 -1.18 -20.21
N VAL A 271 -4.67 -0.04 -19.84
CA VAL A 271 -6.06 0.04 -19.36
C VAL A 271 -6.79 1.11 -20.15
N ASP A 272 -7.84 0.72 -20.87
CA ASP A 272 -8.58 1.56 -21.83
C ASP A 272 -7.65 2.29 -22.84
N GLY A 273 -6.61 1.61 -23.34
CA GLY A 273 -5.64 2.19 -24.27
C GLY A 273 -4.58 3.10 -23.63
N ILE A 274 -4.61 3.33 -22.32
CA ILE A 274 -3.57 4.03 -21.57
C ILE A 274 -2.50 3.00 -21.16
N PRO A 275 -1.26 3.04 -21.69
CA PRO A 275 -0.22 2.07 -21.34
C PRO A 275 0.15 2.15 -19.86
N VAL A 276 0.22 1.00 -19.20
CA VAL A 276 0.60 0.89 -17.79
C VAL A 276 2.12 1.02 -17.65
N ARG A 277 2.56 1.87 -16.72
CA ARG A 277 3.98 2.13 -16.43
C ARG A 277 4.31 1.76 -14.97
N SER A 278 5.57 1.40 -14.68
CA SER A 278 6.02 1.25 -13.29
C SER A 278 6.16 2.61 -12.60
N VAL A 279 6.18 2.61 -11.26
CA VAL A 279 6.31 3.83 -10.46
C VAL A 279 7.61 4.59 -10.78
N GLU A 280 8.73 3.91 -11.02
CA GLU A 280 10.02 4.49 -11.40
C GLU A 280 9.90 5.26 -12.71
N LYS A 281 9.29 4.63 -13.73
CA LYS A 281 9.19 5.24 -15.05
C LYS A 281 8.29 6.48 -15.00
N VAL A 282 7.18 6.41 -14.25
CA VAL A 282 6.31 7.57 -14.03
C VAL A 282 7.02 8.70 -13.28
N LEU A 283 7.91 8.38 -12.33
CA LEU A 283 8.71 9.39 -11.63
C LEU A 283 9.77 10.03 -12.53
N GLU A 284 10.44 9.23 -13.39
CA GLU A 284 11.35 9.73 -14.44
C GLU A 284 10.61 10.68 -15.40
N ASP A 285 9.48 10.24 -15.96
CA ASP A 285 8.68 11.00 -16.92
C ASP A 285 8.12 12.30 -16.30
N ARG A 286 7.72 12.24 -15.01
CA ARG A 286 7.27 13.42 -14.24
C ARG A 286 8.39 14.44 -14.09
N ASP A 287 9.59 13.99 -13.73
CA ASP A 287 10.72 14.88 -13.45
C ASP A 287 11.40 15.40 -14.73
N ALA A 288 11.24 14.70 -15.85
CA ALA A 288 11.50 15.19 -17.20
C ALA A 288 10.41 16.19 -17.70
N GLY A 289 9.23 16.20 -17.08
CA GLY A 289 8.10 17.08 -17.42
C GLY A 289 7.20 16.55 -18.53
N GLU A 290 7.37 15.30 -18.97
CA GLU A 290 6.62 14.68 -20.07
C GLU A 290 5.14 14.41 -19.72
N LEU A 291 4.80 14.37 -18.42
CA LEU A 291 3.46 14.04 -17.94
C LEU A 291 2.52 15.26 -17.78
N HIS A 292 2.81 16.40 -18.41
CA HIS A 292 1.97 17.59 -18.33
C HIS A 292 0.63 17.40 -19.08
N GLY A 293 -0.48 17.40 -18.34
CA GLY A 293 -1.82 17.40 -18.93
C GLY A 293 -2.24 16.09 -19.61
N ILE A 294 -1.53 14.99 -19.33
CA ILE A 294 -1.90 13.63 -19.75
C ILE A 294 -2.25 12.76 -18.55
N ALA A 295 -3.20 11.85 -18.76
CA ALA A 295 -3.46 10.76 -17.84
C ALA A 295 -2.41 9.65 -18.02
N VAL A 296 -2.13 8.97 -16.91
CA VAL A 296 -1.12 7.92 -16.80
C VAL A 296 -1.72 6.78 -16.00
N ALA A 297 -1.56 5.55 -16.52
CA ALA A 297 -1.85 4.34 -15.78
C ALA A 297 -0.57 3.84 -15.11
N ILE A 298 -0.62 3.62 -13.80
CA ILE A 298 0.54 3.19 -13.00
C ILE A 298 0.24 1.83 -12.38
N GLY A 299 1.05 0.84 -12.74
CA GLY A 299 1.08 -0.46 -12.08
C GLY A 299 2.02 -0.41 -10.88
N GLY A 300 1.57 -0.94 -9.76
CA GLY A 300 2.37 -1.02 -8.53
C GLY A 300 1.56 -1.55 -7.36
N TRP A 301 2.21 -1.64 -6.21
CA TRP A 301 1.58 -2.02 -4.96
C TRP A 301 1.10 -0.77 -4.23
N TYR A 302 -0.20 -0.73 -4.00
CA TYR A 302 -0.83 0.32 -3.21
C TYR A 302 -0.88 -0.13 -1.75
N ALA A 303 -0.53 0.77 -0.84
CA ALA A 303 -0.74 0.59 0.58
C ALA A 303 -1.35 1.86 1.19
N ALA A 304 -2.48 1.68 1.87
CA ALA A 304 -3.00 2.66 2.82
C ALA A 304 -2.54 2.28 4.23
N ASP A 305 -2.24 3.27 5.06
CA ASP A 305 -2.16 3.02 6.51
C ASP A 305 -3.60 2.76 7.02
N PRO A 306 -3.92 1.56 7.55
CA PRO A 306 -5.25 1.29 8.10
C PRO A 306 -5.54 2.11 9.36
N VAL A 307 -4.53 2.75 9.97
CA VAL A 307 -4.76 3.85 10.91
C VAL A 307 -5.06 5.12 10.10
N THR A 308 -6.27 5.15 9.54
CA THR A 308 -6.96 6.43 9.34
C THR A 308 -7.23 7.03 10.72
N ILE A 309 -6.24 7.73 11.27
CA ILE A 309 -6.49 8.77 12.28
C ILE A 309 -7.61 9.61 11.69
N SER A 310 -8.73 9.72 12.39
CA SER A 310 -9.95 10.31 11.85
C SER A 310 -9.74 11.80 11.58
N CYS A 311 -9.27 12.13 10.36
CA CYS A 311 -9.07 13.48 9.87
C CYS A 311 -10.39 14.24 10.11
N PRO A 312 -10.42 15.17 11.09
CA PRO A 312 -11.65 15.51 11.79
C PRO A 312 -12.61 16.22 10.85
N ILE A 313 -13.80 15.60 10.65
CA ILE A 313 -14.83 15.87 9.62
C ILE A 313 -14.56 17.19 8.88
N VAL A 314 -13.92 17.03 7.72
CA VAL A 314 -13.14 18.08 7.06
C VAL A 314 -13.96 19.36 6.87
N PRO A 315 -13.59 20.47 7.53
CA PRO A 315 -14.14 21.78 7.20
C PRO A 315 -13.87 22.11 5.73
N LYS A 316 -14.82 22.77 5.04
CA LYS A 316 -14.80 23.13 3.59
C LYS A 316 -13.57 23.92 3.06
N ALA A 317 -12.49 24.08 3.84
CA ALA A 317 -11.32 24.90 3.56
C ALA A 317 -9.97 24.14 3.59
N TRP A 318 -9.95 22.82 3.79
CA TRP A 318 -8.71 22.04 3.65
C TRP A 318 -8.45 21.77 2.16
N ASN A 319 -7.22 22.01 1.70
CA ASN A 319 -6.83 21.68 0.34
C ASN A 319 -6.48 20.18 0.24
N LEU A 320 -6.73 19.58 -0.93
CA LEU A 320 -6.51 18.14 -1.16
C LEU A 320 -5.06 17.69 -0.89
N PHE A 321 -4.10 18.61 -1.05
CA PHE A 321 -2.68 18.36 -0.94
C PHE A 321 -2.12 18.61 0.47
N ASP A 322 -2.96 18.86 1.48
CA ASP A 322 -2.48 19.00 2.86
C ASP A 322 -1.91 17.66 3.35
N ARG A 323 -0.57 17.61 3.39
CA ARG A 323 0.24 16.39 3.51
C ARG A 323 0.05 15.63 4.82
N THR A 324 -0.75 16.17 5.73
CA THR A 324 -1.08 15.64 7.05
C THR A 324 -2.10 14.49 7.03
N CYS A 325 -2.94 14.36 5.98
CA CYS A 325 -3.91 13.25 5.86
C CYS A 325 -3.57 12.22 4.76
N ALA A 326 -2.59 12.46 3.89
CA ALA A 326 -2.22 11.56 2.80
C ALA A 326 -1.25 10.43 3.26
N THR A 327 -1.77 9.44 3.99
CA THR A 327 -0.98 8.25 4.44
C THR A 327 -0.71 7.23 3.33
N SER A 328 -1.50 7.26 2.25
CA SER A 328 -1.40 6.39 1.08
C SER A 328 -0.05 6.44 0.37
N ARG A 329 0.37 5.28 -0.16
CA ARG A 329 1.52 5.11 -1.06
C ARG A 329 1.15 4.25 -2.27
N LEU A 330 1.83 4.51 -3.38
CA LEU A 330 1.99 3.56 -4.47
C LEU A 330 3.49 3.40 -4.71
N VAL A 331 3.98 2.17 -4.60
CA VAL A 331 5.38 1.75 -4.81
C VAL A 331 5.43 0.71 -5.94
N ALA A 332 6.56 0.52 -6.60
CA ALA A 332 6.66 -0.49 -7.67
C ALA A 332 6.69 -1.91 -7.11
N ASP A 333 7.61 -2.16 -6.17
CA ASP A 333 7.70 -3.38 -5.37
C ASP A 333 6.67 -3.37 -4.23
N ILE A 334 6.48 -4.51 -3.56
CA ILE A 334 5.65 -4.57 -2.34
C ILE A 334 6.29 -3.66 -1.27
N PRO A 335 5.50 -2.79 -0.60
CA PRO A 335 6.02 -1.96 0.46
C PRO A 335 6.41 -2.82 1.67
N GLN A 336 7.71 -3.09 1.85
CA GLN A 336 8.24 -3.67 3.09
C GLN A 336 7.71 -2.86 4.29
N LEU A 337 7.01 -3.52 5.21
CA LEU A 337 6.34 -2.88 6.33
C LEU A 337 7.31 -2.72 7.50
N ALA A 338 8.39 -1.99 7.27
CA ALA A 338 9.45 -1.76 8.25
C ALA A 338 8.89 -1.32 9.62
N ASN A 339 8.96 -2.26 10.58
CA ASN A 339 8.61 -2.22 12.00
C ASN A 339 7.89 -0.97 12.53
N ARG A 340 6.69 -1.15 13.10
CA ARG A 340 5.90 -0.20 13.93
C ARG A 340 5.55 1.18 13.37
N ASP A 341 6.51 1.91 12.85
CA ASP A 341 6.32 3.27 12.30
C ASP A 341 5.70 3.24 10.89
N ARG A 342 5.54 2.04 10.30
CA ARG A 342 4.99 1.82 8.95
C ARG A 342 5.64 2.71 7.88
N ALA A 343 6.95 2.90 8.04
CA ALA A 343 7.76 3.72 7.17
C ALA A 343 8.00 2.98 5.85
N ILE A 344 7.00 3.00 4.96
CA ILE A 344 7.04 2.35 3.63
C ILE A 344 8.35 2.73 2.91
N VAL A 345 9.24 1.74 2.82
CA VAL A 345 10.57 1.88 2.23
C VAL A 345 10.47 1.64 0.73
N GLY A 346 11.06 2.54 -0.07
CA GLY A 346 11.15 2.36 -1.52
C GLY A 346 10.93 3.64 -2.31
N THR A 347 11.10 3.52 -3.62
CA THR A 347 10.72 4.55 -4.59
C THR A 347 9.21 4.55 -4.73
N GLY A 348 8.54 5.63 -4.33
CA GLY A 348 7.08 5.62 -4.21
C GLY A 348 6.42 6.99 -4.35
N LEU A 349 5.25 6.99 -4.98
CA LEU A 349 4.33 8.12 -5.00
C LEU A 349 3.58 8.22 -3.67
N ARG A 350 3.09 9.43 -3.36
CA ARG A 350 2.03 9.68 -2.37
C ARG A 350 0.77 10.05 -3.15
N PRO A 351 0.04 9.06 -3.69
CA PRO A 351 -1.08 9.33 -4.57
C PRO A 351 -2.29 9.77 -3.73
N VAL A 352 -3.03 10.75 -4.22
CA VAL A 352 -4.19 11.32 -3.52
C VAL A 352 -5.43 11.14 -4.39
N PHE A 353 -6.50 10.57 -3.85
CA PHE A 353 -7.76 10.45 -4.59
C PHE A 353 -8.34 11.82 -4.90
N ALA A 354 -8.83 12.00 -6.13
CA ALA A 354 -9.60 13.19 -6.47
C ALA A 354 -10.79 13.37 -5.49
N PRO A 355 -11.09 14.59 -5.03
CA PRO A 355 -12.13 14.86 -4.01
C PRO A 355 -13.55 14.44 -4.44
N LEU A 356 -13.68 14.11 -5.72
CA LEU A 356 -14.83 13.53 -6.40
C LEU A 356 -15.32 12.21 -5.77
N TRP A 357 -14.45 11.43 -5.13
CA TRP A 357 -14.73 10.05 -4.71
C TRP A 357 -14.20 9.68 -3.31
N THR A 358 -15.09 9.15 -2.47
CA THR A 358 -14.72 8.19 -1.42
C THR A 358 -14.64 6.78 -2.02
N THR A 359 -13.70 6.54 -2.93
CA THR A 359 -13.43 5.19 -3.43
C THR A 359 -12.95 4.33 -2.26
N ARG A 360 -13.79 3.39 -1.84
CA ARG A 360 -13.25 2.16 -1.26
C ARG A 360 -12.44 1.43 -2.34
N VAL A 361 -11.12 1.64 -2.34
CA VAL A 361 -10.24 0.50 -2.04
C VAL A 361 -10.76 -0.05 -0.71
N PRO A 362 -11.18 -1.33 -0.61
CA PRO A 362 -11.87 -1.79 0.58
C PRO A 362 -11.03 -1.46 1.82
N ALA A 363 -11.63 -0.82 2.83
CA ALA A 363 -10.90 -0.48 4.06
C ALA A 363 -10.52 -1.75 4.88
N GLU A 364 -10.97 -2.90 4.38
CA GLU A 364 -10.71 -4.26 4.83
C GLU A 364 -9.53 -4.90 4.05
N GLU A 365 -9.19 -4.38 2.85
CA GLU A 365 -8.06 -4.76 1.98
C GLU A 365 -7.07 -3.56 1.85
N PRO A 366 -6.23 -3.30 2.86
CA PRO A 366 -5.40 -2.08 2.91
C PRO A 366 -4.23 -2.08 1.92
N GLN A 367 -3.90 -3.24 1.33
CA GLN A 367 -2.69 -3.47 0.54
C GLN A 367 -2.99 -4.43 -0.62
N GLY A 368 -2.36 -4.25 -1.78
CA GLY A 368 -2.52 -5.13 -2.94
C GLY A 368 -1.92 -4.57 -4.23
N PRO A 369 -1.83 -5.38 -5.30
CA PRO A 369 -1.37 -4.94 -6.60
C PRO A 369 -2.52 -4.23 -7.33
N VAL A 370 -2.28 -3.02 -7.83
CA VAL A 370 -3.30 -2.19 -8.48
C VAL A 370 -2.79 -1.56 -9.77
N VAL A 371 -3.73 -1.14 -10.63
CA VAL A 371 -3.47 -0.11 -11.65
C VAL A 371 -4.27 1.15 -11.29
N LEU A 372 -3.55 2.24 -10.99
CA LEU A 372 -4.14 3.55 -10.75
C LEU A 372 -4.07 4.39 -12.03
N VAL A 373 -5.20 4.93 -12.47
CA VAL A 373 -5.27 5.94 -13.53
C VAL A 373 -5.46 7.31 -12.89
N GLY A 374 -4.64 8.26 -13.31
CA GLY A 374 -4.60 9.60 -12.74
C GLY A 374 -3.68 10.51 -13.53
N HIS A 375 -3.36 11.68 -12.99
CA HIS A 375 -2.51 12.66 -13.65
C HIS A 375 -1.68 13.47 -12.63
N PHE A 376 -0.76 14.29 -13.15
CA PHE A 376 0.00 15.27 -12.39
C PHE A 376 -0.45 16.69 -12.72
N GLN A 377 -0.08 17.65 -11.87
CA GLN A 377 -0.29 19.08 -12.10
C GLN A 377 -1.78 19.47 -12.16
N ASP A 378 -2.61 18.76 -11.37
CA ASP A 378 -4.04 19.03 -11.16
C ASP A 378 -4.29 20.52 -10.84
N PRO A 379 -5.34 21.15 -11.43
CA PRO A 379 -5.73 22.54 -11.15
C PRO A 379 -5.77 22.93 -9.67
N LEU A 380 -6.12 22.00 -8.76
CA LEU A 380 -6.14 22.21 -7.31
C LEU A 380 -4.77 22.56 -6.72
N ALA A 381 -3.67 22.31 -7.43
CA ALA A 381 -2.35 22.76 -7.01
C ALA A 381 -2.26 24.31 -6.92
N LEU A 382 -3.11 25.05 -7.65
CA LEU A 382 -3.22 26.50 -7.53
C LEU A 382 -3.79 26.95 -6.16
N SER A 383 -4.59 26.09 -5.52
CA SER A 383 -5.14 26.33 -4.17
C SER A 383 -4.11 26.09 -3.05
N CYS A 384 -2.92 25.58 -3.37
CA CYS A 384 -1.80 25.53 -2.44
C CYS A 384 -1.15 26.91 -2.25
N ARG A 385 -0.47 27.09 -1.11
CA ARG A 385 0.40 28.26 -0.86
C ARG A 385 1.47 28.32 -1.96
N VAL A 386 1.84 29.52 -2.41
CA VAL A 386 2.78 29.74 -3.52
C VAL A 386 4.07 28.93 -3.38
N ASP A 387 4.65 28.87 -2.18
CA ASP A 387 5.87 28.11 -1.88
C ASP A 387 5.69 26.58 -2.04
N ASP A 388 4.47 26.09 -1.83
CA ASP A 388 4.08 24.68 -1.91
C ASP A 388 3.52 24.28 -3.30
N GLN A 389 3.17 25.23 -4.18
CA GLN A 389 2.47 24.92 -5.46
C GLN A 389 3.23 23.92 -6.33
N ARG A 390 4.57 24.03 -6.43
CA ARG A 390 5.39 23.05 -7.16
C ARG A 390 5.33 21.65 -6.53
N ALA A 391 5.21 21.57 -5.21
CA ALA A 391 5.13 20.33 -4.46
C ALA A 391 3.73 19.69 -4.53
N CYS A 392 2.68 20.50 -4.65
CA CYS A 392 1.32 20.05 -4.95
C CYS A 392 1.22 19.56 -6.41
N ALA A 393 1.73 20.33 -7.37
CA ALA A 393 1.69 19.97 -8.79
C ALA A 393 2.51 18.70 -9.13
N GLY A 394 3.53 18.36 -8.33
CA GLY A 394 4.25 17.09 -8.41
C GLY A 394 3.57 15.89 -7.73
N THR A 395 2.38 16.06 -7.17
CA THR A 395 1.57 14.99 -6.57
C THR A 395 0.72 14.32 -7.65
N PHE A 396 0.61 12.99 -7.61
CA PHE A 396 -0.28 12.23 -8.48
C PHE A 396 -1.70 12.25 -7.92
N VAL A 397 -2.66 12.75 -8.69
CA VAL A 397 -4.08 12.69 -8.34
C VAL A 397 -4.69 11.47 -9.02
N ILE A 398 -5.24 10.55 -8.23
CA ILE A 398 -5.94 9.35 -8.71
C ILE A 398 -7.34 9.78 -9.14
N ASP A 399 -7.62 9.67 -10.44
CA ASP A 399 -8.96 9.84 -10.97
C ASP A 399 -9.74 8.50 -10.94
N ARG A 400 -9.07 7.35 -11.09
CA ARG A 400 -9.69 6.02 -11.08
C ARG A 400 -8.74 4.90 -10.59
N VAL A 401 -9.28 3.90 -9.87
CA VAL A 401 -8.65 2.57 -9.73
C VAL A 401 -9.18 1.69 -10.87
N ALA A 402 -8.30 1.26 -11.78
CA ALA A 402 -8.67 0.58 -13.04
C ALA A 402 -8.50 -0.94 -13.01
N TRP A 403 -7.78 -1.47 -12.02
CA TRP A 403 -7.51 -2.90 -11.84
C TRP A 403 -7.06 -3.12 -10.40
N ILE A 404 -7.48 -4.23 -9.78
CA ILE A 404 -7.02 -4.72 -8.47
C ILE A 404 -6.92 -6.24 -8.58
N ASP A 405 -5.78 -6.81 -8.17
CA ASP A 405 -5.59 -8.26 -7.97
C ASP A 405 -6.24 -9.16 -9.04
N GLY A 406 -5.72 -9.07 -10.27
CA GLY A 406 -6.22 -9.81 -11.44
C GLY A 406 -7.44 -9.18 -12.11
N GLU A 407 -8.34 -8.55 -11.36
CA GLU A 407 -9.66 -8.12 -11.83
C GLU A 407 -9.68 -6.67 -12.39
N PRO A 408 -10.10 -6.46 -13.65
CA PRO A 408 -10.24 -5.13 -14.23
C PRO A 408 -11.46 -4.39 -13.68
N LEU A 409 -11.22 -3.22 -13.09
CA LEU A 409 -12.26 -2.30 -12.65
C LEU A 409 -12.60 -1.33 -13.79
N GLY A 410 -13.75 -1.59 -14.43
CA GLY A 410 -14.34 -0.62 -15.37
C GLY A 410 -14.58 0.75 -14.72
N PRO A 411 -14.81 1.81 -15.53
CA PRO A 411 -15.00 3.18 -15.04
C PRO A 411 -16.06 3.22 -13.93
N ARG A 412 -15.60 3.47 -12.69
CA ARG A 412 -16.50 3.57 -11.54
C ARG A 412 -17.32 4.84 -11.71
N VAL A 413 -18.63 4.65 -11.80
CA VAL A 413 -19.64 5.69 -11.84
C VAL A 413 -20.58 5.44 -10.64
N PRO A 414 -21.10 6.47 -9.94
CA PRO A 414 -21.78 6.24 -8.67
C PRO A 414 -22.98 5.29 -8.83
N PRO A 415 -23.07 4.18 -8.06
CA PRO A 415 -24.16 3.23 -8.21
C PRO A 415 -25.50 3.93 -7.91
N PRO A 416 -26.57 3.67 -8.69
CA PRO A 416 -27.85 4.36 -8.50
C PRO A 416 -28.36 4.26 -7.05
N GLY A 417 -28.43 5.41 -6.37
CA GLY A 417 -28.78 5.47 -4.94
C GLY A 417 -27.59 5.58 -3.96
N PHE A 418 -26.37 5.90 -4.41
CA PHE A 418 -25.26 6.27 -3.51
C PHE A 418 -25.48 7.66 -2.88
N VAL A 419 -26.43 7.74 -1.95
CA VAL A 419 -26.86 9.00 -1.30
C VAL A 419 -25.81 9.46 -0.26
N LEU A 420 -24.79 10.16 -0.75
CA LEU A 420 -24.38 11.41 -0.10
C LEU A 420 -25.60 12.36 -0.04
N PRO A 421 -25.65 13.37 0.85
CA PRO A 421 -26.71 14.37 0.86
C PRO A 421 -26.60 15.35 -0.33
N GLN A 422 -26.66 14.79 -1.54
CA GLN A 422 -26.65 15.51 -2.82
C GLN A 422 -28.00 16.19 -3.08
N PRO A 423 -28.02 17.26 -3.90
CA PRO A 423 -29.25 17.75 -4.48
C PRO A 423 -29.94 16.65 -5.33
N ALA A 424 -31.24 16.81 -5.57
CA ALA A 424 -32.01 15.84 -6.36
C ALA A 424 -31.58 15.86 -7.83
N VAL A 425 -30.81 14.85 -8.23
CA VAL A 425 -30.23 14.69 -9.57
C VAL A 425 -31.33 14.33 -10.59
N THR A 426 -31.29 14.96 -11.77
CA THR A 426 -32.31 14.87 -12.82
C THR A 426 -31.82 14.24 -14.11
N GLN A 427 -30.55 14.34 -14.49
CA GLN A 427 -30.00 13.50 -15.56
C GLN A 427 -29.76 12.06 -15.10
N GLN A 428 -29.86 11.13 -16.04
CA GLN A 428 -29.29 9.80 -15.84
C GLN A 428 -27.79 9.83 -16.14
N LEU A 429 -27.04 9.25 -15.21
CA LEU A 429 -25.59 9.03 -15.25
C LEU A 429 -25.06 8.53 -16.61
N PHE A 430 -25.80 7.66 -17.29
CA PHE A 430 -25.42 7.13 -18.60
C PHE A 430 -25.52 8.15 -19.73
N ASP A 431 -26.44 9.11 -19.66
CA ASP A 431 -26.58 10.17 -20.66
C ASP A 431 -25.46 11.20 -20.54
N VAL A 432 -25.09 11.59 -19.32
CA VAL A 432 -23.93 12.48 -19.08
C VAL A 432 -22.63 11.80 -19.53
N ALA A 433 -22.44 10.52 -19.19
CA ALA A 433 -21.30 9.74 -19.65
C ALA A 433 -21.29 9.52 -21.17
N ARG A 434 -22.44 9.55 -21.85
CA ARG A 434 -22.55 9.49 -23.32
C ARG A 434 -22.22 10.85 -23.94
N LEU A 435 -22.81 11.94 -23.45
CA LEU A 435 -22.59 13.31 -23.90
C LEU A 435 -21.08 13.66 -23.90
N VAL A 436 -20.38 13.39 -22.79
CA VAL A 436 -18.92 13.65 -22.71
C VAL A 436 -18.12 12.79 -23.71
N ARG A 437 -18.59 11.60 -24.10
CA ARG A 437 -17.98 10.77 -25.15
C ARG A 437 -18.35 11.16 -26.58
N GLU A 438 -19.42 11.93 -26.77
CA GLU A 438 -19.78 12.53 -28.06
C GLU A 438 -18.95 13.80 -28.34
N GLU A 439 -18.45 14.45 -27.28
CA GLU A 439 -17.57 15.65 -27.32
C GLU A 439 -16.07 15.33 -27.24
N LEU A 440 -15.70 14.12 -26.80
CA LEU A 440 -14.35 13.58 -26.98
C LEU A 440 -14.12 13.18 -28.44
N ALA A 441 -12.86 13.21 -28.89
CA ALA A 441 -12.47 12.45 -30.07
C ALA A 441 -12.83 10.96 -29.88
N ALA A 442 -13.09 10.27 -31.00
CA ALA A 442 -13.56 8.89 -31.00
C ALA A 442 -12.73 7.98 -30.07
N ASP A 443 -13.44 7.10 -29.36
CA ASP A 443 -12.92 6.12 -28.38
C ASP A 443 -12.38 6.72 -27.05
N GLY A 444 -12.59 8.01 -26.79
CA GLY A 444 -12.26 8.63 -25.49
C GLY A 444 -13.00 8.01 -24.28
N THR A 445 -12.34 7.95 -23.13
CA THR A 445 -12.81 7.22 -21.93
C THR A 445 -13.02 8.13 -20.72
N VAL A 446 -14.22 8.08 -20.12
CA VAL A 446 -14.52 8.74 -18.85
C VAL A 446 -13.82 8.02 -17.70
N GLN A 447 -13.04 8.74 -16.90
CA GLN A 447 -12.30 8.20 -15.76
C GLN A 447 -13.08 8.34 -14.46
N SER A 448 -13.66 9.53 -14.23
CA SER A 448 -14.44 9.82 -13.02
C SER A 448 -15.55 10.83 -13.28
N MET A 449 -16.60 10.74 -12.46
CA MET A 449 -17.76 11.63 -12.45
C MET A 449 -18.18 11.91 -11.01
N THR A 450 -18.65 13.12 -10.72
CA THR A 450 -19.37 13.43 -9.48
C THR A 450 -20.47 14.47 -9.72
N VAL A 451 -21.39 14.61 -8.76
CA VAL A 451 -22.44 15.63 -8.75
C VAL A 451 -22.28 16.56 -7.55
N LEU A 452 -22.36 17.86 -7.80
CA LEU A 452 -22.21 18.93 -6.79
C LEU A 452 -23.09 20.14 -7.09
N GLU A 453 -23.18 21.07 -6.14
CA GLU A 453 -23.67 22.44 -6.39
C GLU A 453 -22.55 23.29 -6.99
N ALA A 454 -22.86 24.15 -7.97
CA ALA A 454 -21.88 24.95 -8.69
C ALA A 454 -20.97 25.82 -7.78
N GLN A 455 -21.46 26.27 -6.63
CA GLN A 455 -20.66 27.01 -5.64
C GLN A 455 -19.46 26.24 -5.07
N ASP A 456 -19.50 24.90 -5.07
CA ASP A 456 -18.42 24.05 -4.56
C ASP A 456 -17.40 23.67 -5.65
N LEU A 457 -17.63 24.04 -6.92
CA LEU A 457 -16.75 23.69 -8.04
C LEU A 457 -15.30 24.17 -7.86
N ALA A 458 -15.08 25.34 -7.26
CA ALA A 458 -13.74 25.85 -6.99
C ALA A 458 -12.93 25.00 -5.99
N SER A 459 -13.57 24.04 -5.29
CA SER A 459 -12.90 23.02 -4.47
C SER A 459 -12.51 21.75 -5.23
N LEU A 460 -12.92 21.64 -6.51
CA LEU A 460 -12.56 20.57 -7.45
C LEU A 460 -11.67 21.08 -8.60
N ASP A 461 -11.95 22.30 -9.06
CA ASP A 461 -11.26 22.94 -10.17
C ASP A 461 -11.28 24.48 -10.02
N PRO A 462 -10.23 25.11 -9.47
CA PRO A 462 -10.16 26.55 -9.32
C PRO A 462 -9.94 27.30 -10.64
N THR A 463 -9.83 26.61 -11.78
CA THR A 463 -9.72 27.22 -13.12
C THR A 463 -11.05 27.27 -13.88
N ALA A 464 -12.05 26.50 -13.44
CA ALA A 464 -13.37 26.44 -14.06
C ALA A 464 -14.22 27.68 -13.72
N ILE A 465 -14.02 28.77 -14.47
CA ILE A 465 -14.81 30.00 -14.37
C ILE A 465 -16.09 29.84 -15.19
N ILE A 466 -17.21 29.57 -14.50
CA ILE A 466 -18.56 29.47 -15.09
C ILE A 466 -19.52 30.47 -14.43
N ASP A 467 -20.49 30.97 -15.20
CA ASP A 467 -21.54 31.89 -14.73
C ASP A 467 -22.86 31.12 -14.57
N LEU A 468 -23.05 30.53 -13.39
CA LEU A 468 -24.25 29.80 -12.99
C LEU A 468 -24.85 30.37 -11.70
N ASP A 469 -26.11 30.02 -11.41
CA ASP A 469 -26.62 30.09 -10.04
C ASP A 469 -25.74 29.23 -9.12
N ALA A 470 -25.36 29.76 -7.97
CA ALA A 470 -24.55 29.08 -6.95
C ALA A 470 -25.12 27.70 -6.54
N ARG A 471 -26.43 27.48 -6.70
CA ARG A 471 -27.16 26.24 -6.39
C ARG A 471 -27.52 25.41 -7.61
N ALA A 472 -27.05 25.78 -8.81
CA ALA A 472 -27.19 24.92 -9.98
C ALA A 472 -26.49 23.58 -9.71
N VAL A 473 -27.17 22.49 -10.06
CA VAL A 473 -26.64 21.13 -9.90
C VAL A 473 -25.82 20.81 -11.14
N ILE A 474 -24.57 20.45 -10.96
CA ILE A 474 -23.66 20.14 -12.06
C ILE A 474 -23.02 18.78 -11.89
N TRP A 475 -22.79 18.12 -13.03
CA TRP A 475 -21.87 16.99 -13.13
C TRP A 475 -20.49 17.53 -13.46
N TYR A 476 -19.49 17.27 -12.61
CA TYR A 476 -18.07 17.45 -12.97
C TYR A 476 -17.52 16.08 -13.38
N VAL A 477 -16.97 16.01 -14.60
CA VAL A 477 -16.53 14.77 -15.24
C VAL A 477 -15.09 14.93 -15.70
N ARG A 478 -14.23 13.95 -15.40
CA ARG A 478 -12.89 13.85 -15.97
C ARG A 478 -12.82 12.66 -16.93
N ALA A 479 -12.27 12.91 -18.11
CA ALA A 479 -12.15 11.92 -19.17
C ALA A 479 -10.82 12.07 -19.91
N VAL A 480 -10.48 11.07 -20.72
CA VAL A 480 -9.20 10.96 -21.43
C VAL A 480 -9.44 10.81 -22.93
N GLU A 481 -8.78 11.66 -23.70
CA GLU A 481 -8.76 11.60 -25.17
C GLU A 481 -7.91 10.40 -25.64
N ALA A 482 -8.48 9.54 -26.50
CA ALA A 482 -7.83 8.32 -26.96
C ALA A 482 -6.58 8.63 -27.81
N GLY A 483 -5.52 7.84 -27.62
CA GLY A 483 -4.27 7.93 -28.38
C GLY A 483 -3.37 9.14 -28.06
N THR A 484 -3.92 10.24 -27.52
CA THR A 484 -3.15 11.36 -26.96
C THR A 484 -2.96 11.24 -25.45
N ASN A 485 -3.82 10.47 -24.80
CA ASN A 485 -3.98 10.34 -23.35
C ASN A 485 -4.21 11.69 -22.62
N ARG A 486 -4.63 12.75 -23.33
CA ARG A 486 -4.88 14.06 -22.71
C ARG A 486 -6.09 13.98 -21.78
N ILE A 487 -5.90 14.33 -20.52
CA ILE A 487 -7.00 14.41 -19.56
C ILE A 487 -7.77 15.72 -19.78
N GLY A 488 -9.09 15.65 -19.79
CA GLY A 488 -9.99 16.81 -19.92
C GLY A 488 -11.03 16.82 -18.82
N SER A 489 -11.37 18.01 -18.35
CA SER A 489 -12.45 18.26 -17.40
C SER A 489 -13.66 18.83 -18.14
N PHE A 490 -14.85 18.33 -17.81
CA PHE A 490 -16.12 18.66 -18.45
C PHE A 490 -17.16 18.97 -17.37
N ILE A 491 -18.02 19.95 -17.63
CA ILE A 491 -19.14 20.30 -16.75
C ILE A 491 -20.44 20.26 -17.54
N VAL A 492 -21.38 19.46 -17.07
CA VAL A 492 -22.72 19.31 -17.63
C VAL A 492 -23.74 19.82 -16.61
N ASP A 493 -24.63 20.71 -17.02
CA ASP A 493 -25.75 21.13 -16.18
C ASP A 493 -26.74 19.97 -16.03
N ASP A 494 -27.06 19.61 -14.79
CA ASP A 494 -27.98 18.51 -14.52
C ASP A 494 -29.44 18.85 -14.90
N ALA A 495 -29.83 20.13 -14.83
CA ALA A 495 -31.20 20.53 -15.13
C ALA A 495 -31.55 20.44 -16.63
N THR A 496 -30.57 20.68 -17.52
CA THR A 496 -30.74 20.66 -18.98
C THR A 496 -30.11 19.47 -19.69
N GLY A 497 -29.03 18.89 -19.12
CA GLY A 497 -28.17 17.93 -19.79
C GLY A 497 -27.19 18.57 -20.80
N GLU A 498 -27.04 19.90 -20.80
CA GLU A 498 -26.15 20.63 -21.72
C GLU A 498 -24.69 20.64 -21.22
N LEU A 499 -23.73 20.42 -22.12
CA LEU A 499 -22.31 20.65 -21.84
C LEU A 499 -22.06 22.16 -21.80
N ILE A 500 -21.93 22.71 -20.60
CA ILE A 500 -21.76 24.16 -20.38
C ILE A 500 -20.29 24.60 -20.34
N TRP A 501 -19.35 23.67 -20.12
CA TRP A 501 -17.92 23.95 -20.13
C TRP A 501 -17.12 22.67 -20.38
N SER A 502 -16.05 22.78 -21.17
CA SER A 502 -14.99 21.77 -21.25
C SER A 502 -13.63 22.45 -21.33
N ALA A 503 -12.64 21.83 -20.68
CA ALA A 503 -11.25 22.26 -20.75
C ALA A 503 -10.33 21.03 -20.77
N PHE A 504 -9.51 20.97 -21.81
CA PHE A 504 -8.25 20.24 -21.73
C PHE A 504 -7.15 21.22 -21.31
N PRO A 505 -6.19 20.82 -20.47
CA PRO A 505 -5.00 21.62 -20.25
C PRO A 505 -4.33 21.87 -21.60
N MET A 506 -3.96 23.13 -21.85
CA MET A 506 -3.10 23.44 -22.98
C MET A 506 -1.75 22.75 -22.74
N PRO A 507 -1.13 22.13 -23.75
CA PRO A 507 0.20 21.56 -23.60
C PRO A 507 1.15 22.64 -23.09
N ALA A 508 2.03 22.29 -22.15
CA ALA A 508 2.93 23.25 -21.52
C ALA A 508 3.67 24.07 -22.57
N ILE A 509 3.53 25.39 -22.51
CA ILE A 509 4.43 26.28 -23.25
C ILE A 509 5.79 26.14 -22.58
N VAL A 510 6.64 25.27 -23.13
CA VAL A 510 8.03 25.11 -22.70
C VAL A 510 8.75 26.42 -22.97
N VAL A 511 8.86 27.25 -21.94
CA VAL A 511 9.68 28.47 -21.97
C VAL A 511 11.16 28.01 -21.89
N PRO A 512 11.98 28.30 -22.91
CA PRO A 512 13.36 27.83 -23.01
C PRO A 512 14.36 28.64 -22.16
#